data_AF-A0A742ZL30-F1
#
_entry.id   AF-A0A742ZL30-F1
#
_cell.length_a   1.000
_cell.length_b   1.000
_cell.length_c   1.000
_cell.angle_alpha   90.00
_cell.angle_beta   90.00
_cell.angle_gamma   90.00
#
_symmetry.space_group_name_H-M   'P 1'
#
loop_
_entity.id
_entity.type
_entity.pdbx_description
1 polymer ?
#
loop_
_entity_poly.entity_id
_entity_poly.type
_entity_poly.pdbx_seq_one_letter_code
_entity_poly.pdbx_strand_id
1 'polypeptide(L)'
;MLIATPTMSSLAMVDYINAERKAKAEAEGLEFPCKRYRTLKHNDFLKKVPKVLGEKHSGKFFAQYKDSTGRDLPCYNFPKREACLMAMSYSYELQAAVYDYMEELEHQKGGYLGYTISELQNIVASARQYSDDDSSDAGKRLRKRQGDLVLLEKAEALVSSLGQLSLSLPGEND
;
A
#
# COMPACT_ATOMS: atom_id res chain seq x y z
N MET A 1 14.00 -1.13 -9.78
CA MET A 1 12.78 -1.97 -9.86
C MET A 1 11.61 -1.04 -9.55
N LEU A 2 10.66 -0.81 -10.49
CA LEU A 2 9.50 0.05 -10.22
C LEU A 2 8.60 -0.68 -9.21
N ILE A 3 8.48 -0.14 -8.01
CA ILE A 3 7.53 -0.66 -7.02
C ILE A 3 6.14 -0.40 -7.59
N ALA A 4 5.44 -1.46 -8.01
CA ALA A 4 4.08 -1.34 -8.51
C ALA A 4 3.20 -0.76 -7.39
N THR A 5 2.58 0.39 -7.62
CA THR A 5 1.67 1.01 -6.64
C THR A 5 0.55 0.01 -6.28
N PRO A 6 0.19 -0.13 -4.99
CA PRO A 6 -0.95 -0.94 -4.61
C PRO A 6 -2.20 -0.36 -5.26
N THR A 7 -3.02 -1.25 -5.83
CA THR A 7 -4.28 -0.88 -6.47
C THR A 7 -5.39 -1.79 -6.00
N MET A 8 -6.60 -1.25 -5.98
CA MET A 8 -7.81 -1.99 -5.66
C MET A 8 -8.66 -2.18 -6.92
N SER A 9 -9.03 -3.42 -7.22
CA SER A 9 -9.86 -3.70 -8.39
C SER A 9 -11.30 -3.26 -8.17
N SER A 10 -11.99 -2.89 -9.25
CA SER A 10 -13.41 -2.59 -9.23
C SER A 10 -14.29 -3.76 -8.75
N LEU A 11 -13.82 -5.01 -8.90
CA LEU A 11 -14.49 -6.19 -8.36
C LEU A 11 -14.39 -6.22 -6.84
N ALA A 12 -13.16 -6.08 -6.31
CA ALA A 12 -12.93 -6.01 -4.87
C ALA A 12 -13.74 -4.87 -4.23
N MET A 13 -13.77 -3.69 -4.84
CA MET A 13 -14.60 -2.57 -4.38
C MET A 13 -16.08 -2.94 -4.26
N VAL A 14 -16.64 -3.66 -5.25
CA VAL A 14 -18.04 -4.09 -5.22
C VAL A 14 -18.30 -5.10 -4.10
N ASP A 15 -17.37 -6.03 -3.88
CA ASP A 15 -17.47 -7.00 -2.80
C ASP A 15 -17.43 -6.32 -1.43
N TYR A 16 -16.52 -5.36 -1.22
CA TYR A 16 -16.45 -4.55 -0.01
C TYR A 16 -17.74 -3.75 0.23
N ILE A 17 -18.27 -3.08 -0.80
CA ILE A 17 -19.53 -2.33 -0.70
C ILE A 17 -20.70 -3.26 -0.32
N ASN A 18 -20.77 -4.45 -0.94
CA ASN A 18 -21.83 -5.41 -0.65
C ASN A 18 -21.69 -6.02 0.74
N ALA A 19 -20.46 -6.27 1.22
CA ALA A 19 -20.19 -6.73 2.56
C ALA A 19 -20.61 -5.70 3.62
N GLU A 20 -20.27 -4.41 3.42
CA GLU A 20 -20.71 -3.32 4.31
C GLU A 20 -22.24 -3.20 4.34
N ARG A 21 -22.89 -3.26 3.17
CA ARG A 21 -24.37 -3.21 3.07
C ARG A 21 -25.03 -4.40 3.76
N LYS A 22 -24.43 -5.59 3.65
CA LYS A 22 -24.91 -6.80 4.33
C LYS A 22 -24.77 -6.64 5.84
N ALA A 23 -23.61 -6.21 6.33
CA ALA A 23 -23.39 -5.96 7.76
C ALA A 23 -24.37 -4.93 8.34
N LYS A 24 -24.66 -3.85 7.59
CA LYS A 24 -25.66 -2.84 7.98
C LYS A 24 -27.09 -3.39 8.00
N ALA A 25 -27.45 -4.25 7.04
CA ALA A 25 -28.75 -4.91 7.04
C ALA A 25 -28.89 -5.82 8.28
N GLU A 26 -27.89 -6.66 8.55
CA GLU A 26 -27.88 -7.58 9.69
C GLU A 26 -27.91 -6.85 11.03
N ALA A 27 -27.18 -5.74 11.17
CA ALA A 27 -27.20 -4.89 12.37
C ALA A 27 -28.59 -4.25 12.62
N GLU A 28 -29.38 -4.03 11.58
CA GLU A 28 -30.76 -3.56 11.67
C GLU A 28 -31.79 -4.70 11.79
N GLY A 29 -31.35 -5.96 11.84
CA GLY A 29 -32.23 -7.13 11.87
C GLY A 29 -32.95 -7.40 10.54
N LEU A 30 -32.42 -6.87 9.44
CA LEU A 30 -32.95 -7.06 8.09
C LEU A 30 -32.14 -8.11 7.32
N GLU A 31 -32.81 -8.88 6.47
CA GLU A 31 -32.13 -9.77 5.52
C GLU A 31 -31.48 -8.97 4.37
N PHE A 32 -30.33 -9.44 3.88
CA PHE A 32 -29.69 -8.90 2.69
C PHE A 32 -29.86 -9.86 1.50
N PRO A 33 -30.30 -9.39 0.32
CA PRO A 33 -30.61 -8.00 -0.03
C PRO A 33 -32.04 -7.56 0.32
N CYS A 34 -32.21 -6.29 0.69
CA CYS A 34 -33.53 -5.69 0.98
C CYS A 34 -33.74 -4.35 0.25
N LYS A 35 -34.93 -3.75 0.42
CA LYS A 35 -35.30 -2.47 -0.21
C LYS A 35 -34.31 -1.35 0.14
N ARG A 36 -33.80 -1.34 1.37
CA ARG A 36 -32.83 -0.37 1.90
C ARG A 36 -31.39 -0.69 1.47
N TYR A 37 -31.00 -1.95 1.54
CA TYR A 37 -29.65 -2.43 1.21
C TYR A 37 -29.69 -3.38 0.02
N ARG A 38 -29.60 -2.81 -1.19
CA ARG A 38 -29.59 -3.59 -2.45
C ARG A 38 -28.18 -4.07 -2.79
N THR A 39 -28.08 -5.24 -3.40
CA THR A 39 -26.83 -5.73 -3.99
C THR A 39 -26.39 -4.79 -5.12
N LEU A 40 -25.15 -4.32 -5.03
CA LEU A 40 -24.47 -3.61 -6.11
C LEU A 40 -23.91 -4.63 -7.10
N LYS A 41 -24.28 -4.49 -8.37
CA LYS A 41 -23.69 -5.28 -9.45
C LYS A 41 -22.46 -4.58 -10.02
N HIS A 42 -21.49 -5.36 -10.48
CA HIS A 42 -20.26 -4.83 -11.07
C HIS A 42 -20.53 -3.91 -12.26
N ASN A 43 -21.45 -4.29 -13.16
CA ASN A 43 -21.85 -3.45 -14.30
C ASN A 43 -22.38 -2.06 -13.89
N ASP A 44 -23.10 -1.96 -12.77
CA ASP A 44 -23.63 -0.68 -12.29
C ASP A 44 -22.53 0.17 -11.64
N PHE A 45 -21.58 -0.48 -10.97
CA PHE A 45 -20.37 0.18 -10.48
C PHE A 45 -19.56 0.75 -11.64
N LEU A 46 -19.30 -0.02 -12.71
CA LEU A 46 -18.54 0.43 -13.88
C LEU A 46 -19.16 1.67 -14.55
N LYS A 47 -20.49 1.73 -14.65
CA LYS A 47 -21.21 2.91 -15.17
C LYS A 47 -21.07 4.16 -14.29
N LYS A 48 -20.80 3.98 -12.99
CA LYS A 48 -20.63 5.06 -12.03
C LYS A 48 -19.22 5.64 -12.03
N VAL A 49 -18.19 4.82 -12.32
CA VAL A 49 -16.78 5.24 -12.36
C VAL A 49 -16.55 6.53 -13.18
N PRO A 50 -16.98 6.63 -14.46
CA PRO A 50 -16.76 7.86 -15.24
C PRO A 50 -17.56 9.05 -14.72
N LYS A 51 -18.66 8.83 -13.98
CA LYS A 51 -19.45 9.91 -13.37
C LYS A 51 -18.78 10.49 -12.12
N VAL A 52 -18.05 9.67 -11.37
CA VAL A 52 -17.37 10.07 -10.14
C VAL A 52 -15.97 10.62 -10.43
N LEU A 53 -15.22 9.94 -11.29
CA LEU A 53 -13.82 10.30 -11.58
C LEU A 53 -13.68 11.20 -12.81
N GLY A 54 -14.70 11.28 -13.66
CA GLY A 54 -14.66 11.95 -14.96
C GLY A 54 -14.17 11.03 -16.07
N GLU A 55 -14.85 11.03 -17.22
CA GLU A 55 -14.62 10.09 -18.34
C GLU A 55 -13.15 9.98 -18.78
N LYS A 56 -12.49 11.13 -18.97
CA LYS A 56 -11.08 11.19 -19.39
C LYS A 56 -10.12 10.66 -18.33
N HIS A 57 -10.43 10.90 -17.06
CA HIS A 57 -9.54 10.51 -15.96
C HIS A 57 -9.70 9.04 -15.60
N SER A 58 -10.94 8.52 -15.59
CA SER A 58 -11.21 7.10 -15.34
C SER A 58 -10.51 6.18 -16.33
N GLY A 59 -10.39 6.59 -17.60
CA GLY A 59 -9.72 5.79 -18.63
C GLY A 59 -8.26 5.42 -18.30
N LYS A 60 -7.58 6.20 -17.45
CA LYS A 60 -6.20 5.91 -17.01
C LYS A 60 -6.09 4.65 -16.15
N PHE A 61 -7.19 4.25 -15.52
CA PHE A 61 -7.26 3.13 -14.58
C PHE A 61 -8.00 1.95 -15.17
N PHE A 62 -8.39 2.02 -16.44
CA PHE A 62 -9.10 0.95 -17.12
C PHE A 62 -8.19 -0.28 -17.22
N ALA A 63 -8.77 -1.43 -16.91
CA ALA A 63 -8.11 -2.72 -16.98
C ALA A 63 -9.09 -3.76 -17.51
N GLN A 64 -8.59 -4.96 -17.73
CA GLN A 64 -9.39 -6.13 -18.07
C GLN A 64 -9.01 -7.28 -17.16
N TYR A 65 -9.97 -8.17 -16.89
CA TYR A 65 -9.72 -9.43 -16.18
C TYR A 65 -10.28 -10.58 -17.00
N LYS A 66 -9.65 -11.75 -16.87
CA LYS A 66 -10.14 -12.99 -17.46
C LYS A 66 -11.11 -13.65 -16.51
N ASP A 67 -12.31 -13.97 -17.00
CA ASP A 67 -13.25 -14.79 -16.25
C ASP A 67 -12.89 -16.29 -16.32
N SER A 68 -13.63 -17.12 -15.59
CA SER A 68 -13.47 -18.58 -15.60
C SER A 68 -13.75 -19.23 -16.97
N THR A 69 -14.36 -18.48 -17.90
CA THR A 69 -14.61 -18.91 -19.28
C THR A 69 -13.53 -18.43 -20.26
N GLY A 70 -12.52 -17.71 -19.76
CA GLY A 70 -11.41 -17.17 -20.53
C GLY A 70 -11.70 -15.84 -21.24
N ARG A 71 -12.87 -15.22 -21.00
CA ARG A 71 -13.27 -13.95 -21.64
C ARG A 71 -12.65 -12.76 -20.92
N ASP A 72 -12.17 -11.80 -21.70
CA ASP A 72 -11.69 -10.52 -21.18
C ASP A 72 -12.88 -9.59 -20.89
N LEU A 73 -13.10 -9.33 -19.61
CA LEU A 73 -14.16 -8.46 -19.12
C LEU A 73 -13.58 -7.13 -18.61
N PRO A 74 -14.28 -6.00 -18.84
CA PRO A 74 -13.79 -4.69 -18.43
C PRO A 74 -13.78 -4.55 -16.90
N CYS A 75 -12.73 -3.94 -16.36
CA CYS A 75 -12.64 -3.57 -14.96
C CYS A 75 -11.81 -2.27 -14.81
N TYR A 76 -11.59 -1.86 -13.56
CA TYR A 76 -10.65 -0.80 -13.22
C TYR A 76 -9.74 -1.24 -12.09
N ASN A 77 -8.51 -0.75 -12.08
CA ASN A 77 -7.57 -0.87 -10.98
C ASN A 77 -7.26 0.52 -10.44
N PHE A 78 -7.84 0.85 -9.28
CA PHE A 78 -7.74 2.19 -8.70
C PHE A 78 -6.55 2.30 -7.76
N PRO A 79 -5.72 3.36 -7.89
CA PRO A 79 -4.84 3.76 -6.81
C PRO A 79 -5.65 4.17 -5.57
N LYS A 80 -4.98 4.28 -4.43
CA LYS A 80 -5.60 4.62 -3.14
C LYS A 80 -6.53 5.82 -3.20
N ARG A 81 -6.10 6.92 -3.83
CA ARG A 81 -6.91 8.14 -3.95
C ARG A 81 -8.22 7.89 -4.69
N GLU A 82 -8.18 7.25 -5.84
CA GLU A 82 -9.37 6.99 -6.66
C GLU A 82 -10.27 5.92 -6.05
N ALA A 83 -9.69 4.92 -5.37
CA ALA A 83 -10.45 3.94 -4.59
C ALA A 83 -11.23 4.64 -3.47
N CYS A 84 -10.59 5.56 -2.75
CA CYS A 84 -11.23 6.39 -1.73
C CYS A 84 -12.35 7.27 -2.32
N LEU A 85 -12.11 7.95 -3.45
CA LEU A 85 -13.15 8.75 -4.13
C LEU A 85 -14.35 7.89 -4.56
N MET A 86 -14.10 6.67 -5.03
CA MET A 86 -15.17 5.73 -5.35
C MET A 86 -15.94 5.31 -4.10
N ALA A 87 -15.26 5.01 -2.98
CA ALA A 87 -15.86 4.66 -1.71
C ALA A 87 -16.72 5.80 -1.14
N MET A 88 -16.22 7.04 -1.17
CA MET A 88 -16.94 8.26 -0.79
C MET A 88 -18.29 8.40 -1.47
N SER A 89 -18.37 7.98 -2.74
CA SER A 89 -19.61 8.06 -3.51
C SER A 89 -20.71 7.12 -3.00
N TYR A 90 -20.39 6.23 -2.04
CA TYR A 90 -21.32 5.30 -1.40
C TYR A 90 -21.49 5.55 0.10
N SER A 91 -20.41 5.77 0.85
CA SER A 91 -20.43 5.92 2.32
C SER A 91 -19.12 6.50 2.85
N TYR A 92 -19.17 7.34 3.88
CA TYR A 92 -17.97 7.84 4.57
C TYR A 92 -17.29 6.75 5.40
N GLU A 93 -18.04 5.82 5.99
CA GLU A 93 -17.48 4.70 6.74
C GLU A 93 -16.70 3.76 5.82
N LEU A 94 -17.24 3.49 4.63
CA LEU A 94 -16.55 2.73 3.59
C LEU A 94 -15.26 3.42 3.15
N GLN A 95 -15.28 4.74 3.03
CA GLN A 95 -14.08 5.50 2.67
C GLN A 95 -12.97 5.29 3.70
N ALA A 96 -13.27 5.38 5.00
CA ALA A 96 -12.29 5.14 6.05
C ALA A 96 -11.72 3.73 5.97
N ALA A 97 -12.58 2.71 5.87
CA ALA A 97 -12.15 1.31 5.76
C ALA A 97 -11.28 1.03 4.52
N VAL A 98 -11.64 1.59 3.36
CA VAL A 98 -10.86 1.46 2.13
C VAL A 98 -9.52 2.19 2.25
N TYR A 99 -9.49 3.36 2.89
CA TYR A 99 -8.26 4.10 3.13
C TYR A 99 -7.30 3.31 4.02
N ASP A 100 -7.79 2.80 5.16
CA ASP A 100 -6.99 2.03 6.11
C ASP A 100 -6.44 0.76 5.46
N TYR A 101 -7.27 0.04 4.69
CA TYR A 101 -6.84 -1.13 3.92
C TYR A 101 -5.74 -0.80 2.90
N MET A 102 -5.88 0.31 2.18
CA MET A 102 -4.89 0.72 1.18
C MET A 102 -3.61 1.26 1.82
N GLU A 103 -3.68 1.95 2.97
CA GLU A 103 -2.51 2.37 3.76
C GLU A 103 -1.74 1.14 4.26
N GLU A 104 -2.44 0.14 4.78
CA GLU A 104 -1.83 -1.11 5.23
C GLU A 104 -1.15 -1.85 4.08
N LEU A 105 -1.77 -1.90 2.89
CA LEU A 105 -1.12 -2.45 1.69
C LEU A 105 0.11 -1.65 1.26
N GLU A 106 0.08 -0.32 1.36
CA GLU A 106 1.22 0.55 1.10
C GLU A 106 2.37 0.26 2.09
N HIS A 107 2.06 0.13 3.37
CA HIS A 107 3.02 -0.24 4.42
C HIS A 107 3.62 -1.63 4.20
N GLN A 108 2.82 -2.63 3.82
CA GLN A 108 3.31 -3.98 3.54
C GLN A 108 4.23 -4.02 2.32
N LYS A 109 3.93 -3.22 1.28
CA LYS A 109 4.75 -3.17 0.05
C LYS A 109 6.01 -2.32 0.18
N GLY A 110 5.95 -1.26 0.99
CA GLY A 110 7.11 -0.43 1.34
C GLY A 110 8.02 -1.12 2.35
N GLY A 111 7.52 -2.14 3.07
CA GLY A 111 8.14 -2.64 4.29
C GLY A 111 7.95 -1.65 5.44
N TYR A 112 8.06 -2.13 6.68
CA TYR A 112 8.16 -1.25 7.86
C TYR A 112 9.36 -0.28 7.77
N LEU A 113 10.31 -0.59 6.89
CA LEU A 113 11.44 0.27 6.56
C LEU A 113 11.07 1.01 5.27
N GLY A 114 10.76 2.31 5.37
CA GLY A 114 10.62 3.20 4.19
C GLY A 114 11.92 3.38 3.38
N TYR A 115 12.90 2.50 3.58
CA TYR A 115 14.19 2.41 2.93
C TYR A 115 14.49 0.94 2.61
N THR A 116 14.92 0.68 1.39
CA THR A 116 15.52 -0.59 1.00
C THR A 116 16.84 -0.82 1.75
N ILE A 117 17.27 -2.08 1.87
CA ILE A 117 18.57 -2.43 2.46
C ILE A 117 19.72 -1.67 1.77
N SER A 118 19.66 -1.52 0.45
CA SER A 118 20.65 -0.76 -0.32
C SER A 118 20.64 0.73 0.00
N GLU A 119 19.47 1.34 0.21
CA GLU A 119 19.38 2.73 0.65
C GLU A 119 19.95 2.92 2.06
N LEU A 120 19.67 1.97 2.98
CA LEU A 120 20.26 1.98 4.32
C LEU A 120 21.79 1.87 4.27
N GLN A 121 22.34 1.00 3.42
CA GLN A 121 23.79 0.87 3.20
C GLN A 121 24.39 2.19 2.70
N ASN A 122 23.73 2.85 1.75
CA ASN A 122 24.17 4.15 1.23
C ASN A 122 24.14 5.25 2.30
N ILE A 123 23.06 5.33 3.10
CA ILE A 123 22.94 6.30 4.18
C ILE A 123 24.09 6.16 5.19
N VAL A 124 24.37 4.92 5.60
CA VAL A 124 25.43 4.64 6.56
C VAL A 124 26.81 4.94 5.97
N ALA A 125 27.07 4.58 4.71
CA ALA A 125 28.31 4.90 4.03
C ALA A 125 28.54 6.41 3.88
N SER A 126 27.51 7.19 3.54
CA SER A 126 27.59 8.65 3.46
C SER A 126 27.82 9.29 4.83
N ALA A 127 27.20 8.77 5.89
CA ALA A 127 27.43 9.24 7.26
C ALA A 127 28.86 8.97 7.74
N ARG A 128 29.46 7.84 7.33
CA ARG A 128 30.87 7.52 7.60
C ARG A 128 31.82 8.51 6.93
N GLN A 129 31.63 8.76 5.64
CA GLN A 129 32.43 9.73 4.88
C GLN A 129 32.37 11.13 5.50
N TYR A 130 31.18 11.59 5.90
CA TYR A 130 31.01 12.89 6.54
C TYR A 130 31.70 12.97 7.91
N SER A 131 31.68 11.89 8.69
CA SER A 131 32.41 11.80 9.97
C SER A 131 33.93 11.87 9.77
N ASP A 132 34.44 11.24 8.70
CA ASP A 132 35.86 11.20 8.39
C ASP A 132 36.37 12.56 7.85
N ASP A 133 35.54 13.30 7.10
CA ASP A 133 35.87 14.64 6.60
C ASP A 133 35.90 15.72 7.70
N ASP A 134 35.10 15.59 8.78
CA ASP A 134 35.12 16.53 9.93
C ASP A 134 36.37 16.36 10.84
N SER A 135 37.31 15.49 10.44
CA SER A 135 38.50 15.07 11.21
C SER A 135 39.55 16.18 11.49
N SER A 136 39.43 17.36 10.90
CA SER A 136 40.52 18.35 10.85
C SER A 136 40.69 19.26 12.08
N ASP A 137 39.78 19.25 13.07
CA ASP A 137 39.78 20.24 14.17
C ASP A 137 39.78 19.60 15.57
N ALA A 138 40.85 19.85 16.35
CA ALA A 138 41.35 18.95 17.38
C ALA A 138 40.91 19.29 18.81
N GLY A 139 40.26 18.36 19.52
CA GLY A 139 40.12 18.39 20.98
C GLY A 139 38.72 18.04 21.49
N LYS A 140 37.75 18.97 21.37
CA LYS A 140 36.37 18.72 21.81
C LYS A 140 35.60 17.77 20.87
N ARG A 141 35.95 17.77 19.59
CA ARG A 141 35.35 16.92 18.55
C ARG A 141 35.77 15.46 18.68
N LEU A 142 36.91 15.17 19.31
CA LEU A 142 37.43 13.79 19.47
C LEU A 142 36.53 12.90 20.32
N ARG A 143 36.02 13.40 21.46
CA ARG A 143 35.09 12.61 22.31
C ARG A 143 33.73 12.42 21.65
N LYS A 144 33.24 13.43 20.94
CA LYS A 144 31.99 13.34 20.17
C LYS A 144 32.12 12.32 19.04
N ARG A 145 33.24 12.38 18.29
CA ARG A 145 33.62 11.38 17.29
C ARG A 145 33.63 9.96 17.84
N GLN A 146 34.21 9.75 19.02
CA GLN A 146 34.32 8.39 19.57
C GLN A 146 32.95 7.78 19.90
N GLY A 147 31.97 8.60 20.30
CA GLY A 147 30.58 8.17 20.47
C GLY A 147 29.87 7.94 19.14
N ASP A 148 30.05 8.85 18.18
CA ASP A 148 29.44 8.77 16.85
C ASP A 148 29.98 7.56 16.05
N LEU A 149 31.27 7.23 16.18
CA LEU A 149 31.90 6.08 15.52
C LEU A 149 31.31 4.75 16.00
N VAL A 150 31.09 4.60 17.31
CA VAL A 150 30.48 3.41 17.90
C VAL A 150 29.03 3.26 17.46
N LEU A 151 28.32 4.38 17.29
CA LEU A 151 26.95 4.37 16.76
C LEU A 151 26.91 3.98 15.28
N LEU A 152 27.85 4.50 14.48
CA LEU A 152 27.99 4.16 13.06
C LEU A 152 28.34 2.68 12.86
N GLU A 153 29.29 2.13 13.62
CA GLU A 153 29.64 0.70 13.56
C GLU A 153 28.46 -0.20 13.90
N LYS A 154 27.66 0.19 14.91
CA LYS A 154 26.42 -0.53 15.24
C LYS A 154 25.41 -0.45 14.11
N ALA A 155 25.26 0.71 13.47
CA ALA A 155 24.37 0.88 12.33
C ALA A 155 24.80 0.03 11.13
N GLU A 156 26.10 0.02 10.79
CA GLU A 156 26.67 -0.83 9.73
C GLU A 156 26.43 -2.32 10.00
N ALA A 157 26.66 -2.77 11.23
CA ALA A 157 26.44 -4.15 11.63
C ALA A 157 24.96 -4.55 11.54
N LEU A 158 24.05 -3.67 11.98
CA LEU A 158 22.61 -3.90 11.90
C LEU A 158 22.15 -3.99 10.45
N VAL A 159 22.52 -3.03 9.60
CA VAL A 159 22.16 -3.04 8.17
C VAL A 159 22.73 -4.27 7.46
N SER A 160 23.97 -4.67 7.79
CA SER A 160 24.58 -5.89 7.27
C SER A 160 23.83 -7.15 7.69
N SER A 161 23.45 -7.25 8.98
CA SER A 161 22.67 -8.38 9.48
C SER A 161 21.27 -8.46 8.84
N LEU A 162 20.67 -7.30 8.58
CA LEU A 162 19.37 -7.18 7.90
C LEU A 162 19.46 -7.65 6.45
N GLY A 163 20.57 -7.36 5.76
CA GLY A 163 20.84 -7.84 4.41
C GLY A 163 21.11 -9.34 4.30
N GLN A 164 21.54 -9.98 5.39
CA GLN A 164 21.85 -11.42 5.45
C GLN A 164 20.67 -12.27 5.92
N LEU A 165 19.61 -11.65 6.46
CA LEU A 165 18.37 -12.33 6.81
C LEU A 165 17.65 -12.78 5.54
N SER A 166 17.90 -14.03 5.13
CA SER A 166 17.06 -14.73 4.16
C SER A 166 15.73 -15.05 4.83
N LEU A 167 14.66 -14.35 4.46
CA LEU A 167 13.31 -14.78 4.80
C LEU A 167 12.99 -16.02 3.96
N SER A 168 13.17 -17.21 4.53
CA SER A 168 12.56 -18.42 4.00
C SER A 168 11.05 -18.29 4.16
N LEU A 169 10.35 -17.94 3.08
CA LEU A 169 8.90 -17.94 3.05
C LEU A 169 8.40 -19.39 3.17
N PRO A 170 7.51 -19.72 4.12
CA PRO A 170 6.92 -21.05 4.19
C PRO A 170 5.96 -21.20 3.00
N GLY A 171 6.42 -21.84 1.92
CA GLY A 171 5.59 -22.09 0.73
C GLY A 171 6.31 -22.49 -0.55
N GLU A 172 7.63 -22.35 -0.66
CA GLU A 172 8.40 -22.93 -1.79
C GLU A 172 8.80 -24.37 -1.47
N ASN A 173 7.81 -25.27 -1.48
CA ASN A 173 7.97 -26.70 -1.71
C ASN A 173 6.59 -27.21 -2.18
N ASP A 174 6.37 -27.18 -3.50
CA ASP A 174 5.81 -28.26 -4.32
C ASP A 174 5.57 -27.79 -5.77
#